data_AF-A0A4Y2S6B3-F1
#
_entry.id   AF-A0A4Y2S6B3-F1
#
_cell.length_a   1.000
_cell.length_b   1.000
_cell.length_c   1.000
_cell.angle_alpha   90.00
_cell.angle_beta   90.00
_cell.angle_gamma   90.00
#
_symmetry.space_group_name_H-M   'P 1'
#
loop_
_entity.id
_entity.type
_entity.pdbx_description
1 polymer ?
#
loop_
_entity_poly.entity_id
_entity_poly.type
_entity_poly.pdbx_seq_one_letter_code
_entity_poly.pdbx_strand_id
1 'polypeptide(L)'
;MVLSLEQRIFLVLEWPHLEHSCVETRRSFRRIFLERRDPSDNAIKALFEMFERTGNVNDDRIGNVCPPRSAITESNSDYVHLVVRQRPRTSVHSIFGEKNNIIFIC
;
A
#
# COMPACT_ATOMS: atom_id res chain seq x y z
N MET A 1 -0.36 8.49 14.74
CA MET A 1 -0.13 7.41 15.72
C MET A 1 0.34 6.22 14.93
N VAL A 2 1.46 5.60 15.29
CA VAL A 2 1.96 4.40 14.62
C VAL A 2 1.53 3.22 15.46
N LEU A 3 0.68 2.36 14.92
CA LEU A 3 0.24 1.13 15.59
C LEU A 3 1.39 0.12 15.61
N SER A 4 1.59 -0.56 16.73
CA SER A 4 2.52 -1.71 16.82
C SER A 4 2.01 -2.87 15.96
N LEU A 5 2.90 -3.81 15.62
CA LEU A 5 2.50 -4.99 14.83
C LEU A 5 1.41 -5.80 15.54
N GLU A 6 1.54 -6.01 16.85
CA GLU A 6 0.55 -6.72 17.66
C GLU A 6 -0.83 -6.04 17.60
N GLN A 7 -0.86 -4.72 17.70
CA GLN A 7 -2.09 -3.94 17.59
C GLN A 7 -2.73 -4.03 16.22
N ARG A 8 -1.92 -3.99 15.16
CA ARG A 8 -2.42 -4.15 13.79
C ARG A 8 -3.00 -5.54 13.57
N ILE A 9 -2.33 -6.59 14.06
CA ILE A 9 -2.83 -7.98 13.98
C ILE A 9 -4.16 -8.10 14.73
N PHE A 10 -4.25 -7.59 15.95
CA PHE A 10 -5.49 -7.60 16.73
C PHE A 10 -6.64 -6.94 15.97
N LEU A 11 -6.42 -5.73 15.44
CA LEU A 11 -7.43 -5.01 14.67
C LEU A 11 -7.86 -5.84 13.45
N VAL A 12 -6.90 -6.40 12.70
CA VAL A 12 -7.18 -7.19 11.49
C VAL A 12 -8.07 -8.39 11.78
N LEU A 13 -7.83 -9.08 12.90
CA LEU A 13 -8.60 -10.25 13.30
C LEU A 13 -10.00 -9.88 13.84
N GLU A 14 -10.13 -8.81 14.62
CA GLU A 14 -11.39 -8.43 15.25
C GLU A 14 -12.38 -7.74 14.31
N TRP A 15 -11.90 -7.09 13.25
CA TRP A 15 -12.74 -6.26 12.40
C TRP A 15 -13.92 -6.94 11.72
N PRO A 16 -13.78 -8.16 11.14
CA PRO A 16 -14.93 -8.87 10.59
C PRO A 16 -15.93 -9.27 11.69
N HIS A 17 -15.45 -9.56 12.91
CA HIS A 17 -16.30 -9.93 14.04
C HIS A 17 -17.11 -8.75 14.61
N LEU A 18 -16.68 -7.52 14.33
CA LEU A 18 -17.31 -6.28 14.80
C LEU A 18 -18.11 -5.57 13.70
N GLU A 19 -18.52 -6.31 12.66
CA GLU A 19 -19.33 -5.82 11.54
C GLU A 19 -18.77 -4.54 10.89
N HIS A 20 -17.44 -4.39 10.86
CA HIS A 20 -16.77 -3.21 10.32
C HIS A 20 -17.12 -1.89 11.04
N SER A 21 -17.51 -1.96 12.31
CA SER A 21 -17.81 -0.78 13.15
C SER A 21 -16.54 -0.21 13.80
N CYS A 22 -16.18 1.04 13.44
CA CYS A 22 -15.05 1.73 14.07
C CYS A 22 -15.25 1.99 15.58
N VAL A 23 -16.50 2.14 16.03
CA VAL A 23 -16.83 2.39 17.44
C VAL A 23 -16.55 1.15 18.28
N GLU A 24 -17.07 0.00 17.84
CA GLU A 24 -16.86 -1.27 18.52
C GLU A 24 -15.39 -1.69 18.46
N THR A 25 -14.72 -1.45 17.32
CA THR A 25 -13.28 -1.71 17.16
C THR A 25 -12.44 -0.92 18.17
N ARG A 26 -12.70 0.39 18.32
CA ARG A 26 -12.00 1.20 19.35
C ARG A 26 -12.34 0.77 20.76
N ARG A 27 -13.58 0.32 21.01
CA ARG A 27 -14.01 -0.18 22.32
C ARG A 27 -13.29 -1.48 22.69
N SER A 28 -13.17 -2.41 21.75
CA SER A 28 -12.42 -3.66 21.92
C SER A 28 -10.93 -3.38 22.10
N PHE A 29 -10.36 -2.52 21.26
CA PHE A 29 -8.97 -2.08 21.35
C PHE A 29 -8.61 -1.51 22.73
N ARG A 30 -9.43 -0.59 23.25
CA ARG A 30 -9.23 -0.02 24.60
C ARG A 30 -9.29 -1.06 25.70
N ARG A 31 -10.20 -2.02 25.59
CA ARG A 31 -10.36 -3.08 26.59
C ARG A 31 -9.10 -3.95 26.69
N ILE A 32 -8.47 -4.25 25.56
CA ILE A 32 -7.33 -5.17 25.49
C ILE A 32 -6.00 -4.45 25.79
N PHE A 33 -5.72 -3.35 25.10
CA PHE A 33 -4.41 -2.69 25.21
C PHE A 33 -4.35 -1.59 26.28
N LEU A 34 -5.48 -1.23 26.88
CA LEU A 34 -5.58 -0.21 27.94
C LEU A 34 -4.90 1.13 27.58
N GLU A 35 -4.82 1.44 26.29
CA GLU A 35 -4.09 2.60 25.81
C GLU A 35 -4.84 3.90 26.07
N ARG A 36 -4.07 4.96 26.33
CA ARG A 36 -4.60 6.32 26.46
C ARG A 36 -5.07 6.92 25.14
N ARG A 37 -4.68 6.34 24.00
CA ARG A 37 -4.90 6.92 22.68
C ARG A 37 -5.44 5.87 21.72
N ASP A 38 -6.64 6.11 21.23
CA ASP A 38 -7.26 5.22 20.25
C ASP A 38 -6.74 5.50 18.85
N PRO A 39 -6.67 4.46 17.99
CA PRO A 39 -6.50 4.68 16.56
C PRO A 39 -7.69 5.49 16.03
N SER A 40 -7.40 6.40 15.10
CA SER A 40 -8.46 7.15 14.42
C SER A 40 -9.22 6.24 13.46
N ASP A 41 -10.49 6.56 13.20
CA ASP A 41 -11.31 5.79 12.25
C ASP A 41 -10.65 5.66 10.88
N ASN A 42 -9.93 6.71 10.43
CA ASN A 42 -9.17 6.67 9.18
C ASN A 42 -7.97 5.71 9.25
N ALA A 43 -7.26 5.65 10.38
CA ALA A 43 -6.14 4.73 10.55
C ALA A 43 -6.60 3.27 10.59
N ILE A 44 -7.74 3.02 11.25
CA ILE A 44 -8.40 1.72 11.26
C ILE A 44 -8.76 1.32 9.83
N LYS A 45 -9.52 2.14 9.09
CA LYS A 45 -9.93 1.85 7.71
C LYS A 45 -8.73 1.66 6.76
N ALA A 46 -7.72 2.52 6.85
CA ALA A 46 -6.54 2.43 6.00
C ALA A 46 -5.73 1.15 6.24
N LEU A 47 -5.68 0.65 7.49
CA LEU A 47 -5.07 -0.64 7.81
C LEU A 47 -5.80 -1.78 7.10
N PHE A 48 -7.14 -1.79 7.09
CA PHE A 48 -7.93 -2.81 6.41
C PHE A 48 -7.79 -2.78 4.90
N GLU A 49 -7.94 -1.60 4.30
CA GLU A 49 -7.79 -1.43 2.87
C GLU A 49 -6.40 -1.89 2.41
N MET A 50 -5.36 -1.58 3.20
CA MET A 50 -4.00 -2.05 2.92
C MET A 50 -3.89 -3.57 3.03
N PHE A 51 -4.45 -4.16 4.08
CA PHE A 51 -4.43 -5.61 4.30
C PHE A 51 -5.19 -6.36 3.19
N GLU A 52 -6.36 -5.89 2.77
CA GLU A 52 -7.12 -6.47 1.66
C GLU A 52 -6.35 -6.39 0.33
N ARG A 53 -5.60 -5.29 0.13
CA ARG A 53 -4.82 -5.07 -1.09
C ARG A 53 -3.54 -5.91 -1.16
N THR A 54 -2.82 -6.06 -0.06
CA THR A 54 -1.47 -6.68 -0.04
C THR A 54 -1.38 -8.02 0.68
N GLY A 55 -2.38 -8.35 1.50
CA GLY A 55 -2.32 -9.46 2.45
C GLY A 55 -1.34 -9.26 3.61
N ASN A 56 -0.74 -8.07 3.76
CA ASN A 56 0.32 -7.80 4.73
C ASN A 56 -0.11 -6.80 5.81
N VAL A 57 -0.10 -7.26 7.06
CA VAL A 57 -0.42 -6.46 8.26
C VAL A 57 0.75 -5.56 8.69
N ASN A 58 1.98 -5.94 8.34
CA ASN A 58 3.20 -5.20 8.68
C ASN A 58 3.62 -4.22 7.57
N ASP A 59 2.72 -3.87 6.66
CA ASP A 59 3.03 -2.86 5.64
C ASP A 59 3.10 -1.47 6.29
N ASP A 60 4.30 -0.97 6.54
CA ASP A 60 4.54 0.36 7.12
C ASP A 60 4.22 1.51 6.16
N ARG A 61 3.74 1.21 4.95
CA ARG A 61 3.21 2.21 4.00
C ARG A 61 1.82 2.71 4.38
N ILE A 62 1.26 2.32 5.54
CA ILE A 62 0.02 2.89 6.12
C ILE A 62 0.24 4.39 6.38
N GLY A 63 -0.03 5.21 5.36
CA GLY A 63 0.18 6.66 5.36
C GLY A 63 1.06 7.19 4.20
N ASN A 64 1.84 6.32 3.55
CA ASN A 64 2.67 6.65 2.38
C ASN A 64 2.12 6.01 1.10
N VAL A 65 0.80 5.99 0.95
CA VAL A 65 0.16 5.59 -0.29
C VAL A 65 0.18 6.79 -1.23
N CYS A 66 1.36 7.11 -1.77
CA CYS A 66 1.37 7.84 -3.03
C CYS A 66 0.50 7.02 -4.01
N PRO A 67 -0.38 7.66 -4.79
CA PRO A 67 -1.07 6.96 -5.87
C PRO A 67 -0.04 6.18 -6.68
N PRO A 68 -0.36 4.97 -7.17
CA PRO A 68 0.52 4.31 -8.12
C PRO A 68 0.78 5.32 -9.23
N ARG A 69 2.00 5.87 -9.31
CA ARG A 69 2.40 6.64 -10.47
C ARG A 69 2.50 5.60 -11.57
N SER A 70 1.44 5.47 -12.37
CA SER A 70 1.49 4.70 -13.59
C SER A 70 2.65 5.24 -14.41
N ALA A 71 3.76 4.49 -14.45
CA ALA A 71 4.86 4.75 -15.36
C ALA A 71 4.41 4.54 -16.83
N ILE A 72 3.23 3.95 -17.04
CA ILE A 72 2.59 3.77 -18.34
C ILE A 72 1.84 5.07 -18.65
N THR A 73 2.55 5.99 -19.28
CA THR A 73 1.98 7.09 -20.04
C THR A 73 1.95 6.71 -21.52
N GLU A 74 1.08 7.32 -22.33
CA GLU A 74 1.04 7.12 -23.78
C GLU A 74 2.43 7.37 -24.41
N SER A 75 3.10 8.45 -23.98
CA SER A 75 4.47 8.77 -24.39
C SER A 75 5.50 7.68 -24.05
N ASN A 76 5.40 7.04 -22.88
CA ASN A 76 6.30 5.94 -22.50
C ASN A 76 5.99 4.65 -23.28
N SER A 77 4.71 4.39 -23.56
CA SER A 77 4.26 3.26 -24.39
C SER A 77 4.76 3.40 -25.82
N ASP A 78 4.58 4.56 -26.44
CA ASP A 78 5.03 4.86 -27.80
C ASP A 78 6.54 4.76 -27.93
N TYR A 79 7.27 5.25 -26.93
CA TYR A 79 8.72 5.14 -26.90
C TYR A 79 9.20 3.69 -26.83
N VAL A 80 8.60 2.87 -25.95
CA VAL A 80 8.94 1.43 -25.87
C VAL A 80 8.62 0.73 -27.19
N HIS A 81 7.45 1.00 -27.77
CA HIS A 81 7.07 0.45 -29.08
C HIS A 81 8.06 0.83 -30.19
N LEU A 82 8.50 2.10 -30.23
CA LEU A 82 9.49 2.57 -31.20
C LEU A 82 10.83 1.85 -31.03
N VAL A 83 11.33 1.75 -29.81
CA VAL A 83 12.64 1.14 -29.50
C VAL A 83 12.62 -0.37 -29.79
N VAL A 84 11.54 -1.08 -29.45
CA VAL A 84 11.39 -2.50 -29.76
C VAL A 84 11.29 -2.75 -31.27
N ARG A 85 10.61 -1.89 -32.03
CA ARG A 85 10.57 -1.98 -33.50
C ARG A 85 11.92 -1.74 -34.16
N GLN A 86 12.68 -0.75 -33.67
CA GLN A 86 14.00 -0.42 -34.24
C GLN A 86 15.09 -1.39 -33.81
N ARG A 87 15.02 -1.89 -32.57
CA ARG A 87 16.04 -2.74 -31.95
C ARG A 87 15.38 -3.92 -31.23
N PRO A 88 14.94 -4.96 -31.94
CA PRO A 88 14.19 -6.07 -31.35
C PRO A 88 14.99 -6.91 -30.34
N ARG A 89 16.33 -6.79 -30.33
CA ARG A 89 17.23 -7.46 -29.37
C ARG A 89 17.72 -6.54 -28.24
N THR A 90 17.12 -5.36 -28.10
CA THR A 90 17.48 -4.45 -27.01
C THR A 90 17.05 -5.02 -25.65
N SER A 91 17.86 -4.82 -24.62
CA SER A 91 17.50 -5.25 -23.27
C SER A 91 16.56 -4.23 -22.62
N VAL A 92 15.74 -4.69 -21.68
CA VAL A 92 14.88 -3.81 -20.86
C VAL A 92 15.73 -2.72 -20.18
N HIS A 93 16.90 -3.08 -19.65
CA HIS A 93 17.83 -2.13 -19.05
C HIS A 93 18.30 -1.06 -20.04
N SER A 94 18.50 -1.39 -21.33
CA SER A 94 18.88 -0.40 -22.33
C SER A 94 17.75 0.55 -22.73
N ILE A 95 16.49 0.12 -22.65
CA ILE A 95 15.32 0.98 -22.96
C ILE A 95 15.13 2.03 -21.86
N PHE A 96 15.34 1.65 -20.60
CA PHE A 96 15.02 2.49 -19.44
C PHE A 96 16.24 3.08 -18.74
N GLY A 97 17.45 2.56 -18.99
CA GLY A 97 18.69 2.95 -18.30
C GLY A 97 19.24 4.32 -18.67
N GLU A 98 18.85 4.89 -19.83
CA GLU A 98 19.22 6.27 -20.19
C GLU A 98 18.29 7.32 -19.54
N LYS A 99 17.07 6.92 -19.13
CA LYS A 99 16.13 7.79 -18.42
C LYS A 99 16.21 7.51 -16.93
N ASN A 100 17.03 8.28 -16.21
CA ASN A 100 17.19 8.30 -14.75
C ASN A 100 15.89 8.59 -13.93
N ASN A 101 14.68 8.41 -14.48
CA ASN A 101 13.41 8.75 -13.83
C ASN A 101 12.32 7.66 -13.93
N ILE A 102 12.61 6.47 -14.47
CA ILE A 102 11.63 5.38 -14.47
C ILE A 102 12.06 4.34 -13.43
N ILE A 103 11.70 4.63 -12.18
CA ILE A 103 11.80 3.67 -11.09
C ILE A 103 10.60 2.72 -11.22
N PHE A 104 10.84 1.49 -11.66
CA PHE A 104 9.89 0.40 -11.45
C PHE A 104 9.97 0.03 -9.96
N ILE A 105 9.05 0.57 -9.16
CA ILE A 105 8.81 0.04 -7.81
C ILE A 105 7.79 -1.10 -7.99
N CYS A 106 8.28 -2.33 -7.94
CA CYS A 106 7.44 -3.48 -7.61
C CYS A 106 7.14 -3.46 -6.11
#